data_AF-A0A0C3BRE8-F1
#
_entry.id   AF-A0A0C3BRE8-F1
#
_cell.length_a   1.000
_cell.length_b   1.000
_cell.length_c   1.000
_cell.angle_alpha   90.00
_cell.angle_beta   90.00
_cell.angle_gamma   90.00
#
_symmetry.space_group_name_H-M   'P 1'
#
loop_
_entity.id
_entity.type
_entity.pdbx_description
1 polymer ?
#
loop_
_entity_poly.entity_id
_entity_poly.type
_entity_poly.pdbx_seq_one_letter_code
_entity_poly.pdbx_strand_id
1 'polypeptide(L)'
;MPFDLMTRQNPCFVTGNTALPAEVSSGLSALAQSVTCDNGQSVPGVPGVSSGGISFASIDFQKSSKSPLGFALETFATPADPATADLKKLQNQLNDYLAVEAGVRSNGGGAILNEVKSAKFFLQFQIARVKTALGQTLGVADTVEHQLGKVIKNAVGASAAEKAQVNTLATQL
;
A
#
# COMPACT_ATOMS: atom_id res chain seq x y z
N MET A 1 -13.06 39.31 -9.33
CA MET A 1 -13.28 37.94 -8.83
C MET A 1 -12.05 37.56 -8.02
N PRO A 2 -12.09 37.55 -6.69
CA PRO A 2 -10.96 37.11 -5.89
C PRO A 2 -10.85 35.59 -6.01
N PHE A 3 -9.65 35.10 -6.30
CA PHE A 3 -9.31 33.69 -6.22
C PHE A 3 -9.27 33.31 -4.73
N ASP A 4 -10.26 32.53 -4.28
CA ASP A 4 -10.21 31.89 -2.97
C ASP A 4 -9.02 30.93 -2.95
N LEU A 5 -7.99 31.33 -2.20
CA LEU A 5 -6.92 30.45 -1.74
C LEU A 5 -7.55 29.44 -0.77
N MET A 6 -8.12 28.36 -1.30
CA MET A 6 -8.31 27.13 -0.54
C MET A 6 -6.94 26.73 0.00
N THR A 7 -6.70 27.00 1.27
CA THR A 7 -5.62 26.35 2.02
C THR A 7 -5.83 24.86 1.80
N ARG A 8 -4.90 24.22 1.08
CA ARG A 8 -4.90 22.76 0.91
C ARG A 8 -4.78 22.19 2.31
N GLN A 9 -5.91 21.84 2.94
CA GLN A 9 -5.87 21.07 4.16
C GLN A 9 -5.15 19.78 3.80
N ASN A 10 -4.05 19.50 4.50
CA ASN A 10 -3.35 18.24 4.32
C ASN A 10 -4.36 17.11 4.54
N PRO A 11 -4.28 16.01 3.77
CA PRO A 11 -5.13 14.85 4.01
C PRO A 11 -5.05 14.41 5.48
N CYS A 12 -6.14 13.86 6.03
CA CYS A 12 -6.25 13.58 7.47
C CYS A 12 -5.13 12.67 8.02
N PHE A 13 -4.50 11.86 7.18
CA PHE A 13 -3.41 10.95 7.51
C PHE A 13 -2.01 11.59 7.42
N VAL A 14 -1.88 12.81 6.90
CA VAL A 14 -0.63 13.59 6.83
C VAL A 14 -0.57 14.51 8.05
N THR A 15 0.04 14.03 9.13
CA THR A 15 0.03 14.70 10.45
C THR A 15 1.33 15.42 10.79
N GLY A 16 2.43 15.11 10.11
CA GLY A 16 3.72 15.74 10.36
C GLY A 16 4.06 16.86 9.38
N ASN A 17 5.25 17.44 9.55
CA ASN A 17 5.72 18.62 8.81
C ASN A 17 6.89 18.32 7.86
N THR A 18 7.32 17.06 7.75
CA THR A 18 8.40 16.68 6.82
C THR A 18 7.88 16.66 5.38
N ALA A 19 8.64 17.30 4.49
CA ALA A 19 8.31 17.33 3.06
C ALA A 19 8.26 15.90 2.47
N LEU A 20 7.17 15.61 1.77
CA LEU A 20 6.96 14.31 1.13
C LEU A 20 7.64 14.25 -0.24
N PRO A 21 8.22 13.10 -0.63
CA PRO A 21 8.71 12.88 -1.99
C PRO A 21 7.61 13.12 -3.03
N ALA A 22 7.98 13.56 -4.22
CA ALA A 22 7.05 13.91 -5.30
C ALA A 22 6.11 12.74 -5.68
N GLU A 23 6.62 11.51 -5.64
CA GLU A 23 5.86 10.30 -5.95
C GLU A 23 4.76 10.03 -4.93
N VAL A 24 4.94 10.48 -3.67
CA VAL A 24 3.93 10.35 -2.62
C VAL A 24 2.99 11.54 -2.64
N SER A 25 3.52 12.76 -2.76
CA SER A 25 2.73 13.99 -2.70
C SER A 25 1.78 14.16 -3.90
N SER A 26 2.14 13.64 -5.07
CA SER A 26 1.29 13.65 -6.27
C SER A 26 0.03 12.77 -6.14
N GLY A 27 0.09 11.69 -5.35
CA GLY A 27 -1.05 10.79 -5.11
C GLY A 27 -2.02 11.25 -4.03
N LEU A 28 -1.65 12.25 -3.21
CA LEU A 28 -2.40 12.62 -2.00
C LEU A 28 -3.83 13.08 -2.27
N SER A 29 -4.07 13.82 -3.36
CA SER A 29 -5.42 14.34 -3.66
C SER A 29 -6.40 13.22 -4.00
N ALA A 30 -5.97 12.22 -4.77
CA ALA A 30 -6.79 11.06 -5.08
C ALA A 30 -7.02 10.20 -3.83
N LEU A 31 -5.99 10.09 -2.98
CA LEU A 31 -6.05 9.30 -1.76
C LEU A 31 -6.98 9.93 -0.71
N ALA A 32 -6.97 11.26 -0.58
CA ALA A 32 -7.85 12.00 0.32
C ALA A 32 -9.35 11.84 -0.02
N GLN A 33 -9.68 11.51 -1.25
CA GLN A 33 -11.06 11.22 -1.67
C GLN A 33 -11.51 9.80 -1.31
N SER A 34 -10.55 8.90 -1.08
CA SER A 34 -10.79 7.47 -0.90
C SER A 34 -10.53 6.98 0.52
N VAL A 35 -9.86 7.78 1.34
CA VAL A 35 -9.42 7.43 2.69
C VAL A 35 -10.06 8.37 3.70
N THR A 36 -10.66 7.78 4.73
CA THR A 36 -11.14 8.48 5.92
C THR A 36 -10.24 8.17 7.10
N CYS A 37 -10.17 9.09 8.06
CA CYS A 37 -9.47 8.87 9.32
C CYS A 37 -10.43 8.79 10.50
N ASP A 38 -10.06 8.01 11.51
CA ASP A 38 -10.74 7.91 12.79
C ASP A 38 -9.81 8.29 13.97
N ASN A 39 -10.34 8.24 15.19
CA ASN A 39 -9.60 8.60 16.42
C ASN A 39 -8.60 7.52 16.90
N GLY A 40 -8.51 6.39 16.19
CA GLY A 40 -7.52 5.35 16.44
C GLY A 40 -6.14 5.73 15.89
N GLN A 41 -5.24 4.74 15.87
CA GLN A 41 -3.91 4.87 15.27
C GLN A 41 -3.61 3.67 14.39
N SER A 42 -3.10 3.94 13.18
CA SER A 42 -2.60 2.89 12.29
C SER A 42 -1.17 2.49 12.68
N VAL A 43 -0.35 3.50 12.92
CA VAL A 43 1.02 3.41 13.45
C VAL A 43 1.25 4.64 14.34
N PRO A 44 2.26 4.66 15.23
CA PRO A 44 2.53 5.82 16.07
C PRO A 44 2.61 7.13 15.26
N GLY A 45 1.80 8.12 15.64
CA GLY A 45 1.73 9.43 14.98
C GLY A 45 0.86 9.49 13.71
N VAL A 46 0.30 8.37 13.24
CA VAL A 46 -0.62 8.34 12.09
C VAL A 46 -2.00 7.88 12.55
N PRO A 47 -3.07 8.66 12.31
CA PRO A 47 -4.43 8.27 12.66
C PRO A 47 -4.84 6.91 12.10
N GLY A 48 -5.88 6.32 12.67
CA GLY A 48 -6.54 5.15 12.07
C GLY A 48 -7.06 5.53 10.70
N VAL A 49 -6.68 4.79 9.65
CA VAL A 49 -7.14 5.03 8.28
C VAL A 49 -8.05 3.91 7.79
N SER A 50 -8.99 4.25 6.93
CA SER A 50 -9.88 3.30 6.28
C SER A 50 -10.24 3.72 4.87
N SER A 51 -10.33 2.75 3.96
CA SER A 51 -10.75 2.93 2.58
C SER A 51 -11.77 1.85 2.19
N GLY A 52 -12.89 2.26 1.61
CA GLY A 52 -13.92 1.33 1.13
C GLY A 52 -14.45 0.34 2.18
N GLY A 53 -14.51 0.76 3.45
CA GLY A 53 -14.99 -0.06 4.57
C GLY A 53 -13.96 -1.01 5.18
N ILE A 54 -12.72 -1.01 4.67
CA ILE A 54 -11.59 -1.76 5.24
C ILE A 54 -10.79 -0.78 6.08
N SER A 55 -10.51 -1.13 7.34
CA SER A 55 -9.64 -0.31 8.20
C SER A 55 -8.23 -0.89 8.18
N PHE A 56 -7.21 -0.03 8.27
CA PHE A 56 -5.83 -0.48 8.42
C PHE A 56 -5.69 -1.41 9.63
N ALA A 57 -6.42 -1.12 10.73
CA ALA A 57 -6.43 -1.96 11.93
C ALA A 57 -6.83 -3.43 11.67
N SER A 58 -7.63 -3.70 10.62
CA SER A 58 -8.02 -5.06 10.19
C SER A 58 -6.98 -5.76 9.29
N ILE A 59 -6.05 -4.98 8.72
CA ILE A 59 -4.97 -5.45 7.85
C ILE A 59 -3.60 -5.00 8.40
N ASP A 60 -3.49 -4.91 9.72
CA ASP A 60 -2.33 -4.38 10.41
C ASP A 60 -1.26 -5.46 10.60
N PHE A 61 -0.17 -5.35 9.83
CA PHE A 61 0.95 -6.28 9.90
C PHE A 61 1.62 -6.31 11.28
N GLN A 62 1.52 -5.25 12.08
CA GLN A 62 2.14 -5.16 13.41
C GLN A 62 1.47 -6.11 14.41
N LYS A 63 0.25 -6.57 14.11
CA LYS A 63 -0.48 -7.57 14.93
C LYS A 63 -0.10 -9.00 14.57
N SER A 64 0.77 -9.20 13.58
CA SER A 64 1.25 -10.51 13.14
C SER A 64 2.63 -10.82 13.72
N SER A 65 2.89 -12.10 13.99
CA SER A 65 4.24 -12.60 14.32
C SER A 65 5.07 -12.94 13.07
N LYS A 66 4.50 -12.79 11.87
CA LYS A 66 5.18 -13.07 10.60
C LYS A 66 6.04 -11.89 10.15
N SER A 67 6.92 -12.12 9.18
CA SER A 67 7.55 -11.00 8.46
C SER A 67 6.47 -10.15 7.77
N PRO A 68 6.71 -8.86 7.50
CA PRO A 68 5.75 -8.04 6.76
C PRO A 68 5.35 -8.64 5.40
N LEU A 69 6.27 -9.33 4.72
CA LEU A 69 5.97 -10.05 3.49
C LEU A 69 5.13 -11.31 3.75
N GLY A 70 5.43 -12.09 4.78
CA GLY A 70 4.66 -13.26 5.17
C GLY A 70 3.22 -12.90 5.55
N PHE A 71 3.04 -11.82 6.31
CA PHE A 71 1.73 -11.25 6.58
C PHE A 71 1.01 -10.87 5.29
N ALA A 72 1.70 -10.19 4.36
CA ALA A 72 1.11 -9.76 3.10
C ALA A 72 0.69 -10.93 2.20
N LEU A 73 1.53 -11.98 2.12
CA LEU A 73 1.26 -13.22 1.38
C LEU A 73 -0.03 -13.91 1.85
N GLU A 74 -0.30 -13.89 3.15
CA GLU A 74 -1.50 -14.49 3.74
C GLU A 74 -2.72 -13.59 3.63
N THR A 75 -2.55 -12.29 3.90
CA THR A 75 -3.66 -11.33 4.03
C THR A 75 -4.19 -10.86 2.68
N PHE A 76 -3.31 -10.73 1.69
CA PHE A 76 -3.62 -10.18 0.35
C PHE A 76 -3.52 -11.25 -0.73
N ALA A 77 -3.80 -12.50 -0.37
CA ALA A 77 -3.85 -13.60 -1.32
C ALA A 77 -4.93 -13.35 -2.39
N THR A 78 -4.61 -13.69 -3.63
CA THR A 78 -5.54 -13.69 -4.77
C THR A 78 -5.97 -15.12 -5.09
N PRO A 79 -7.12 -15.32 -5.75
CA PRO A 79 -7.52 -16.63 -6.27
C PRO A 79 -6.47 -17.21 -7.23
N ALA A 80 -6.58 -18.52 -7.52
CA ALA A 80 -5.70 -19.20 -8.46
C ALA A 80 -5.74 -18.58 -9.87
N ASP A 81 -6.92 -18.12 -10.30
CA ASP A 81 -7.08 -17.27 -11.48
C ASP A 81 -7.14 -15.79 -11.04
N PRO A 82 -6.08 -14.99 -11.28
CA PRO A 82 -6.04 -13.59 -10.86
C PRO A 82 -7.13 -12.72 -11.52
N ALA A 83 -7.67 -13.10 -12.69
CA ALA A 83 -8.75 -12.35 -13.34
C ALA A 83 -10.05 -12.34 -12.51
N THR A 84 -10.20 -13.29 -11.58
CA THR A 84 -11.36 -13.38 -10.68
C THR A 84 -11.16 -12.64 -9.35
N ALA A 85 -10.00 -12.04 -9.11
CA ALA A 85 -9.72 -11.31 -7.88
C ALA A 85 -10.55 -10.02 -7.78
N ASP A 86 -10.90 -9.65 -6.54
CA ASP A 86 -11.56 -8.37 -6.26
C ASP A 86 -10.54 -7.22 -6.32
N LEU A 87 -10.36 -6.65 -7.51
CA LEU A 87 -9.48 -5.51 -7.76
C LEU A 87 -9.84 -4.29 -6.89
N LYS A 88 -11.13 -4.08 -6.61
CA LYS A 88 -11.58 -2.93 -5.80
C LYS A 88 -11.16 -3.12 -4.34
N LYS A 89 -11.31 -4.32 -3.80
CA LYS A 89 -10.81 -4.68 -2.46
C LYS A 89 -9.30 -4.48 -2.36
N LEU A 90 -8.53 -5.00 -3.32
CA LEU A 90 -7.08 -4.80 -3.34
C LEU A 90 -6.68 -3.33 -3.41
N GLN A 91 -7.38 -2.53 -4.22
CA GLN A 91 -7.12 -1.10 -4.33
C GLN A 91 -7.44 -0.36 -3.02
N ASN A 92 -8.52 -0.70 -2.32
CA ASN A 92 -8.86 -0.11 -1.03
C ASN A 92 -7.82 -0.46 0.04
N GLN A 93 -7.38 -1.73 0.09
CA GLN A 93 -6.27 -2.14 0.97
C GLN A 93 -4.99 -1.38 0.63
N LEU A 94 -4.66 -1.20 -0.66
CA LEU A 94 -3.52 -0.40 -1.09
C LEU A 94 -3.65 1.07 -0.65
N ASN A 95 -4.84 1.65 -0.72
CA ASN A 95 -5.08 3.03 -0.31
C ASN A 95 -4.76 3.22 1.19
N ASP A 96 -5.16 2.28 2.06
CA ASP A 96 -4.83 2.32 3.48
C ASP A 96 -3.32 2.35 3.69
N TYR A 97 -2.58 1.47 3.01
CA TYR A 97 -1.11 1.42 3.11
C TYR A 97 -0.41 2.66 2.52
N LEU A 98 -0.95 3.24 1.44
CA LEU A 98 -0.44 4.50 0.88
C LEU A 98 -0.65 5.67 1.85
N ALA A 99 -1.80 5.69 2.54
CA ALA A 99 -2.12 6.73 3.51
C ALA A 99 -1.21 6.64 4.73
N VAL A 100 -0.99 5.41 5.24
CA VAL A 100 -0.03 5.15 6.31
C VAL A 100 1.39 5.53 5.89
N GLU A 101 1.85 5.18 4.69
CA GLU A 101 3.17 5.59 4.21
C GLU A 101 3.32 7.12 4.17
N ALA A 102 2.31 7.83 3.65
CA ALA A 102 2.33 9.29 3.61
C ALA A 102 2.40 9.89 5.02
N GLY A 103 1.61 9.37 5.95
CA GLY A 103 1.64 9.79 7.35
C GLY A 103 3.00 9.56 8.00
N VAL A 104 3.55 8.34 7.89
CA VAL A 104 4.87 7.98 8.43
C VAL A 104 5.95 8.90 7.87
N ARG A 105 5.95 9.15 6.56
CA ARG A 105 6.94 10.04 5.93
C ARG A 105 6.78 11.48 6.37
N SER A 106 5.55 11.97 6.54
CA SER A 106 5.30 13.32 7.03
C SER A 106 5.81 13.53 8.46
N ASN A 107 5.86 12.45 9.26
CA ASN A 107 6.41 12.42 10.61
C ASN A 107 7.93 12.18 10.66
N GLY A 108 8.63 12.18 9.52
CA GLY A 108 10.08 12.00 9.45
C GLY A 108 10.55 10.57 9.16
N GLY A 109 9.63 9.62 8.96
CA GLY A 109 9.96 8.24 8.57
C GLY A 109 10.26 7.32 9.75
N GLY A 110 11.25 6.44 9.59
CA GLY A 110 11.68 5.48 10.62
C GLY A 110 11.65 4.02 10.15
N ALA A 111 11.94 3.09 11.06
CA ALA A 111 12.01 1.65 10.77
C ALA A 111 10.67 1.11 10.22
N ILE A 112 9.56 1.56 10.79
CA ILE A 112 8.20 1.16 10.39
C ILE A 112 7.90 1.46 8.90
N LEU A 113 8.56 2.47 8.31
CA LEU A 113 8.39 2.82 6.90
C LEU A 113 8.80 1.65 5.98
N ASN A 114 9.82 0.88 6.34
CA ASN A 114 10.28 -0.24 5.51
C ASN A 114 9.29 -1.41 5.58
N GLU A 115 8.66 -1.63 6.73
CA GLU A 115 7.66 -2.67 6.94
C GLU A 115 6.36 -2.34 6.21
N VAL A 116 5.87 -1.10 6.33
CA VAL A 116 4.73 -0.57 5.55
C VAL A 116 4.97 -0.74 4.06
N LYS A 117 6.17 -0.38 3.57
CA LYS A 117 6.54 -0.54 2.16
C LYS A 117 6.49 -1.99 1.69
N SER A 118 6.90 -2.95 2.52
CA SER A 118 6.93 -4.37 2.16
C SER A 118 5.54 -4.88 1.77
N ALA A 119 4.56 -4.68 2.65
CA ALA A 119 3.17 -5.06 2.41
C ALA A 119 2.53 -4.24 1.28
N LYS A 120 2.82 -2.93 1.21
CA LYS A 120 2.34 -2.07 0.13
C LYS A 120 2.82 -2.53 -1.26
N PHE A 121 4.12 -2.83 -1.43
CA PHE A 121 4.64 -3.31 -2.71
C PHE A 121 4.05 -4.67 -3.08
N PHE A 122 3.75 -5.51 -2.10
CA PHE A 122 3.06 -6.78 -2.37
C PHE A 122 1.63 -6.56 -2.89
N LEU A 123 0.87 -5.61 -2.31
CA LEU A 123 -0.43 -5.21 -2.83
C LEU A 123 -0.34 -4.66 -4.26
N GLN A 124 0.64 -3.81 -4.55
CA GLN A 124 0.87 -3.29 -5.90
C GLN A 124 1.21 -4.41 -6.89
N PHE A 125 2.00 -5.41 -6.47
CA PHE A 125 2.30 -6.60 -7.23
C PHE A 125 1.05 -7.45 -7.52
N GLN A 126 0.19 -7.68 -6.52
CA GLN A 126 -1.08 -8.38 -6.73
C GLN A 126 -1.99 -7.64 -7.72
N ILE A 127 -2.12 -6.32 -7.56
CA ILE A 127 -2.89 -5.48 -8.49
C ILE A 127 -2.33 -5.56 -9.90
N ALA A 128 -1.00 -5.56 -10.07
CA ALA A 128 -0.37 -5.73 -11.38
C ALA A 128 -0.75 -7.07 -12.01
N ARG A 129 -0.66 -8.18 -11.26
CA ARG A 129 -1.06 -9.52 -11.72
C ARG A 129 -2.51 -9.54 -12.19
N VAL A 130 -3.42 -9.03 -11.37
CA VAL A 130 -4.86 -8.97 -11.68
C VAL A 130 -5.12 -8.14 -12.94
N LYS A 131 -4.51 -6.96 -13.06
CA LYS A 131 -4.68 -6.13 -14.26
C LYS A 131 -4.12 -6.78 -15.52
N THR A 132 -2.99 -7.48 -15.42
CA THR A 132 -2.44 -8.27 -16.53
C THR A 132 -3.36 -9.41 -16.93
N ALA A 133 -3.92 -10.15 -15.96
CA ALA A 133 -4.92 -11.20 -16.19
C ALA A 133 -6.17 -10.69 -16.91
N LEU A 134 -6.61 -9.48 -16.55
CA LEU A 134 -7.72 -8.77 -17.20
C LEU A 134 -7.38 -8.19 -18.58
N GLY A 135 -6.17 -8.42 -19.10
CA GLY A 135 -5.72 -7.94 -20.40
C GLY A 135 -5.44 -6.43 -20.46
N GLN A 136 -5.26 -5.77 -19.31
CA GLN A 136 -4.97 -4.33 -19.28
C GLN A 136 -3.50 -4.06 -19.63
N THR A 137 -3.26 -3.04 -20.46
CA THR A 137 -1.91 -2.53 -20.69
C THR A 137 -1.45 -1.72 -19.49
N LEU A 138 -0.28 -2.06 -18.95
CA LEU A 138 0.31 -1.41 -17.78
C LEU A 138 1.47 -0.49 -18.17
N GLY A 139 1.64 0.60 -17.43
CA GLY A 139 2.85 1.41 -17.51
C GLY A 139 4.07 0.63 -17.00
N VAL A 140 5.28 1.04 -17.41
CA VAL A 140 6.54 0.35 -17.05
C VAL A 140 6.72 0.22 -15.53
N ALA A 141 6.28 1.22 -14.76
CA ALA A 141 6.36 1.20 -13.30
C ALA A 141 5.29 0.32 -12.63
N ASP A 142 4.27 -0.12 -13.38
CA ASP A 142 3.14 -0.88 -12.86
C ASP A 142 3.18 -2.36 -13.27
N THR A 143 4.16 -2.78 -14.07
CA THR A 143 4.27 -4.17 -14.53
C THR A 143 4.51 -5.13 -13.36
N VAL A 144 4.10 -6.39 -13.54
CA VAL A 144 4.34 -7.45 -12.56
C VAL A 144 5.82 -7.61 -12.23
N GLU A 145 6.69 -7.56 -13.24
CA GLU A 145 8.14 -7.64 -13.08
C GLU A 145 8.69 -6.46 -12.26
N HIS A 146 8.27 -5.23 -12.57
CA HIS A 146 8.70 -4.05 -11.81
C HIS A 146 8.29 -4.17 -10.35
N GLN A 147 7.01 -4.51 -10.11
CA GLN A 147 6.47 -4.63 -8.76
C GLN A 147 7.10 -5.80 -7.99
N LEU A 148 7.38 -6.93 -8.64
CA LEU A 148 8.14 -8.04 -8.05
C LEU A 148 9.52 -7.57 -7.56
N GLY A 149 10.25 -6.83 -8.39
CA GLY A 149 11.55 -6.26 -8.00
C GLY A 149 11.44 -5.36 -6.76
N LYS A 150 10.35 -4.59 -6.65
CA LYS A 150 10.06 -3.77 -5.46
C LYS A 150 9.76 -4.63 -4.24
N VAL A 151 8.96 -5.69 -4.37
CA VAL A 151 8.68 -6.63 -3.27
C VAL A 151 9.96 -7.25 -2.76
N ILE A 152 10.77 -7.86 -3.62
CA ILE A 152 12.00 -8.55 -3.24
C ILE A 152 13.00 -7.59 -2.57
N LYS A 153 13.14 -6.36 -3.11
CA LYS A 153 14.02 -5.33 -2.53
C LYS A 153 13.60 -4.89 -1.12
N ASN A 154 12.30 -4.94 -0.80
CA ASN A 154 11.75 -4.49 0.48
C ASN A 154 11.28 -5.65 1.37
N ALA A 155 11.66 -6.89 1.05
CA ALA A 155 11.34 -8.10 1.81
C ALA A 155 12.25 -8.26 3.04
N VAL A 156 12.30 -7.23 3.90
CA VAL A 156 13.11 -7.22 5.13
C VAL A 156 12.55 -8.27 6.09
N GLY A 157 13.44 -9.10 6.64
CA GLY A 157 13.05 -10.19 7.56
C GLY A 157 12.34 -11.37 6.90
N ALA A 158 12.11 -11.35 5.58
CA ALA A 158 11.49 -12.46 4.87
C ALA A 158 12.47 -13.61 4.63
N SER A 159 12.00 -14.82 4.92
CA SER A 159 12.65 -16.09 4.62
C SER A 159 12.81 -16.34 3.12
N ALA A 160 13.69 -17.28 2.77
CA ALA A 160 13.84 -17.73 1.39
C ALA A 160 12.54 -18.35 0.84
N ALA A 161 11.75 -19.02 1.68
CA ALA A 161 10.48 -19.62 1.29
C ALA A 161 9.42 -18.57 0.92
N GLU A 162 9.28 -17.50 1.72
CA GLU A 162 8.37 -16.38 1.40
C GLU A 162 8.77 -15.72 0.08
N LYS A 163 10.07 -15.47 -0.14
CA LYS A 163 10.56 -14.91 -1.41
C LYS A 163 10.30 -15.85 -2.59
N ALA A 164 10.51 -17.15 -2.42
CA ALA A 164 10.22 -18.14 -3.46
C ALA A 164 8.72 -18.14 -3.82
N GLN A 165 7.84 -18.06 -2.82
CA GLN A 165 6.40 -17.99 -3.04
C GLN A 165 6.00 -16.75 -3.86
N VAL A 166 6.56 -15.57 -3.59
CA VAL A 166 6.31 -14.37 -4.42
C VAL A 166 6.77 -14.56 -5.86
N ASN A 167 7.96 -15.17 -6.06
CA ASN A 167 8.46 -15.45 -7.41
C ASN A 167 7.54 -16.43 -8.16
N THR A 168 7.00 -17.45 -7.50
CA THR A 168 6.01 -18.36 -8.09
C THR A 168 4.72 -17.63 -8.47
N LEU A 169 4.23 -16.71 -7.64
CA LEU A 169 3.04 -15.91 -7.98
C LEU A 169 3.27 -15.06 -9.23
N ALA A 170 4.49 -14.58 -9.46
CA ALA A 170 4.80 -13.74 -10.62
C ALA A 170 4.66 -14.46 -11.96
N THR A 171 4.68 -15.81 -11.95
CA THR A 171 4.47 -16.63 -13.14
C THR A 171 3.02 -17.07 -13.33
N GLN A 172 2.12 -16.69 -12.42
CA GLN A 172 0.69 -17.00 -12.44
C GLN A 172 -0.09 -15.73 -12.75
N LEU A 173 -0.38 -15.50 -14.04
CA LEU A 173 -1.05 -14.32 -14.57
C LEU A 173 -2.40 -14.70 -15.17
#